data_AF-A0A7C4WXZ0-F1
#
_entry.id   AF-A0A7C4WXZ0-F1
#
_cell.length_a   1.000
_cell.length_b   1.000
_cell.length_c   1.000
_cell.angle_alpha   90.00
_cell.angle_beta   90.00
_cell.angle_gamma   90.00
#
_symmetry.space_group_name_H-M   'P 1'
#
loop_
_entity.id
_entity.type
_entity.pdbx_description
1 polymer ?
#
loop_
_entity_poly.entity_id
_entity_poly.type
_entity_poly.pdbx_seq_one_letter_code
_entity_poly.pdbx_strand_id
1 'polypeptide(L)'
;MILAAYREWASEQVRKALQALGLPQPPALEWRDLPFAYTWGIATPLAMQLAAQEKKNRPDLDVPTRAQEIAQQLAEYLAGVLEGDPRFQRVEAVRGYLNLYFNPSQVARSIIETVLRDGPAYGRGTPKGERVMVEFSQPNTHKAFHIGHLRNAVLGDALSRILDFAGFEVIRATYPGDIGAHVIKCLWGYLRFHRGEEPAERRGAWLGQIYAEAEARLEEADAYRREVVRFLLGAFREEGITPWVREFLLNRLSEALAAHAASGPVGQKDSAVLIRAMATGEPPDLDAIVDKDWLWSLWEA
;
A
#
# COMPACT_ATOMS: atom_id res chain seq x y z
N MET A 1 17.35 0.29 17.17
CA MET A 1 17.46 0.66 18.59
C MET A 1 18.84 1.27 18.91
N ILE A 2 19.94 0.48 18.98
CA ILE A 2 21.29 0.96 19.40
C ILE A 2 21.73 2.26 18.70
N LEU A 3 21.76 2.29 17.36
CA LEU A 3 22.19 3.49 16.61
C LEU A 3 21.26 4.70 16.79
N ALA A 4 19.99 4.50 17.18
CA ALA A 4 19.09 5.60 17.53
C ALA A 4 19.46 6.19 18.89
N ALA A 5 19.71 5.36 19.91
CA ALA A 5 20.21 5.81 21.21
C ALA A 5 21.58 6.52 21.10
N TYR A 6 22.43 6.10 20.17
CA TYR A 6 23.70 6.80 19.87
C TYR A 6 23.45 8.19 19.24
N ARG A 7 22.47 8.32 18.33
CA ARG A 7 22.04 9.63 17.76
C ARG A 7 21.37 10.52 18.80
N GLU A 8 20.55 9.99 19.69
CA GLU A 8 19.90 10.73 20.78
C GLU A 8 20.95 11.29 21.75
N TRP A 9 21.88 10.43 22.19
CA TRP A 9 23.00 10.85 23.04
C TRP A 9 23.90 11.88 22.35
N ALA A 10 24.22 11.69 21.06
CA ALA A 10 25.00 12.65 20.28
C ALA A 10 24.27 14.00 20.14
N SER A 11 22.96 13.98 19.91
CA SER A 11 22.12 15.19 19.85
C SER A 11 22.18 15.98 21.16
N GLU A 12 22.16 15.27 22.29
CA GLU A 12 22.23 15.87 23.61
C GLU A 12 23.60 16.52 23.89
N GLN A 13 24.71 15.89 23.51
CA GLN A 13 26.02 16.52 23.64
C GLN A 13 26.22 17.69 22.64
N VAL A 14 25.67 17.60 21.43
CA VAL A 14 25.69 18.72 20.48
C VAL A 14 24.95 19.94 21.04
N ARG A 15 23.78 19.76 21.69
CA ARG A 15 23.09 20.87 22.37
C ARG A 15 23.92 21.50 23.49
N LYS A 16 24.61 20.67 24.29
CA LYS A 16 25.52 21.15 25.35
C LYS A 16 26.72 21.89 24.78
N ALA A 17 27.32 21.39 23.71
CA ALA A 17 28.41 22.05 22.99
C ALA A 17 27.98 23.42 22.44
N LEU A 18 26.82 23.49 21.78
CA LEU A 18 26.24 24.76 21.30
C LEU A 18 26.04 25.76 22.45
N GLN A 19 25.47 25.31 23.57
CA GLN A 19 25.23 26.16 24.74
C GLN A 19 26.55 26.67 25.37
N ALA A 20 27.55 25.79 25.53
CA ALA A 20 28.85 26.14 26.10
C ALA A 20 29.68 27.07 25.19
N LEU A 21 29.53 26.94 23.87
CA LEU A 21 30.19 27.78 22.86
C LEU A 21 29.42 29.08 22.54
N GLY A 22 28.26 29.31 23.16
CA GLY A 22 27.41 30.48 22.90
C GLY A 22 26.78 30.51 21.49
N LEU A 23 26.68 29.35 20.83
CA LEU A 23 26.15 29.20 19.48
C LEU A 23 24.61 29.07 19.49
N PRO A 24 23.90 29.49 18.42
CA PRO A 24 22.44 29.34 18.35
C PRO A 24 21.99 27.88 18.40
N GLN A 25 20.94 27.60 19.16
CA GLN A 25 20.31 26.28 19.18
C GLN A 25 19.39 26.10 17.95
N PRO A 26 19.54 25.04 17.16
CA PRO A 26 18.65 24.76 16.04
C PRO A 26 17.30 24.20 16.54
N PRO A 27 16.19 24.39 15.80
CA PRO A 27 14.90 23.81 16.16
C PRO A 27 14.88 22.27 16.05
N ALA A 28 15.72 21.70 15.18
CA ALA A 28 15.91 20.26 15.03
C ALA A 28 17.37 19.95 14.64
N LEU A 29 17.88 18.79 15.05
CA LEU A 29 19.19 18.28 14.65
C LEU A 29 19.02 17.20 13.58
N GLU A 30 19.33 17.53 12.33
CA GLU A 30 19.39 16.55 11.24
C GLU A 30 20.65 15.67 11.38
N TRP A 31 20.45 14.36 11.38
CA TRP A 31 21.53 13.36 11.31
C TRP A 31 21.39 12.51 10.05
N ARG A 32 22.51 12.31 9.37
CA ARG A 32 22.65 11.41 8.21
C ARG A 32 23.68 10.35 8.54
N ASP A 33 23.51 9.12 8.07
CA ASP A 33 24.56 8.11 8.19
C ASP A 33 25.75 8.48 7.31
N LEU A 34 26.96 8.21 7.78
CA LEU A 34 28.15 8.30 6.95
C LEU A 34 28.10 7.21 5.86
N PRO A 35 28.54 7.50 4.62
CA PRO A 35 28.72 6.48 3.59
C PRO A 35 29.62 5.36 4.11
N PHE A 36 29.15 4.11 4.05
CA PHE A 36 29.82 3.00 4.73
C PHE A 36 31.16 2.63 4.07
N ALA A 37 32.24 3.20 4.62
CA ALA A 37 33.62 2.92 4.26
C ALA A 37 34.31 2.21 5.45
N TYR A 38 33.86 0.97 5.73
CA TYR A 38 34.29 0.14 6.88
C TYR A 38 34.16 0.83 8.26
N THR A 39 33.37 1.89 8.34
CA THR A 39 33.14 2.72 9.52
C THR A 39 31.66 3.01 9.63
N TRP A 40 31.13 2.92 10.85
CA TRP A 40 29.80 3.43 11.18
C TRP A 40 29.94 4.79 11.84
N GLY A 41 28.96 5.65 11.62
CA GLY A 41 28.95 7.00 12.20
C GLY A 41 27.86 7.85 11.57
N ILE A 42 27.74 9.06 12.10
CA ILE A 42 26.70 10.02 11.73
C ILE A 42 27.32 11.39 11.44
N ALA A 43 26.74 12.09 10.48
CA ALA A 43 27.10 13.45 10.12
C ALA A 43 25.91 14.39 10.28
N THR A 44 26.16 15.63 10.71
CA THR A 44 25.16 16.70 10.71
C THR A 44 25.66 17.93 9.92
N PRO A 45 24.82 18.53 9.05
CA PRO A 45 25.12 19.78 8.35
C PRO A 45 24.91 21.04 9.23
N LEU A 46 24.70 20.87 10.55
CA LEU A 46 24.40 21.93 11.51
C LEU A 46 25.24 23.20 11.34
N ALA A 47 26.56 23.08 11.18
CA ALA A 47 27.44 24.24 11.10
C ALA A 47 27.21 25.06 9.82
N MET A 48 26.84 24.41 8.71
CA MET A 48 26.38 25.10 7.48
C MET A 48 25.04 25.81 7.69
N GLN A 49 24.10 25.20 8.43
CA GLN A 49 22.81 25.84 8.76
C GLN A 49 23.02 27.09 9.62
N LEU A 50 23.88 27.02 10.64
CA LEU A 50 24.22 28.14 11.52
C LEU A 50 24.96 29.26 10.77
N ALA A 51 25.97 28.94 9.97
CA ALA A 51 26.69 29.94 9.16
C ALA A 51 25.77 30.63 8.13
N ALA A 52 24.83 29.89 7.52
CA ALA A 52 23.84 30.46 6.61
C ALA A 52 22.80 31.34 7.35
N GLN A 53 22.50 31.05 8.61
CA GLN A 53 21.68 31.92 9.47
C GLN A 53 22.42 33.19 9.87
N GLU A 54 23.69 33.09 10.27
CA GLU A 54 24.53 34.25 10.60
C GLU A 54 24.69 35.21 9.40
N LYS A 55 24.80 34.71 8.16
CA LYS A 55 24.96 35.54 6.97
C LYS A 55 23.78 36.49 6.72
N LYS A 56 22.58 36.18 7.22
CA LYS A 56 21.42 37.10 7.16
C LYS A 56 21.67 38.41 7.91
N ASN A 57 22.52 38.37 8.94
CA ASN A 57 22.90 39.53 9.76
C ASN A 57 24.31 40.04 9.43
N ARG A 58 25.09 39.30 8.63
CA ARG A 58 26.47 39.61 8.21
C ARG A 58 26.64 39.31 6.71
N PRO A 59 26.25 40.23 5.80
CA PRO A 59 26.23 39.96 4.36
C PRO A 59 27.57 39.48 3.79
N ASP A 60 28.68 40.02 4.30
CA ASP A 60 30.05 39.75 3.82
C ASP A 60 30.62 38.41 4.31
N LEU A 61 29.88 37.66 5.12
CA LEU A 61 30.32 36.41 5.73
C LEU A 61 30.53 35.29 4.69
N ASP A 62 31.71 34.69 4.66
CA ASP A 62 31.94 33.45 3.90
C ASP A 62 31.35 32.24 4.62
N VAL A 63 30.32 31.63 4.04
CA VAL A 63 29.59 30.51 4.67
C VAL A 63 30.45 29.26 4.79
N PRO A 64 31.20 28.80 3.76
CA PRO A 64 32.05 27.62 3.87
C PRO A 64 33.12 27.74 4.97
N THR A 65 33.83 28.85 5.06
CA THR A 65 34.84 29.08 6.11
C THR A 65 34.18 29.12 7.48
N ARG A 66 33.12 29.90 7.66
CA ARG A 66 32.41 30.01 8.94
C ARG A 66 31.78 28.69 9.39
N ALA A 67 31.27 27.88 8.46
CA ALA A 67 30.76 26.55 8.75
C ALA A 67 31.87 25.59 9.16
N GLN A 68 33.06 25.68 8.56
CA GLN A 68 34.22 24.90 9.00
C GLN A 68 34.70 25.31 10.39
N GLU A 69 34.73 26.61 10.72
CA GLU A 69 35.02 27.11 12.09
C GLU A 69 34.05 26.53 13.12
N ILE A 70 32.74 26.65 12.88
CA ILE A 70 31.69 26.18 13.79
C ILE A 70 31.76 24.66 13.95
N ALA A 71 31.98 23.92 12.84
CA ALA A 71 32.16 22.47 12.90
C ALA A 71 33.42 22.09 13.68
N GLN A 72 34.53 22.82 13.53
CA GLN A 72 35.79 22.58 14.25
C GLN A 72 35.63 22.80 15.75
N GLN A 73 35.03 23.92 16.17
CA GLN A 73 34.75 24.21 17.58
C GLN A 73 33.84 23.15 18.22
N LEU A 74 32.83 22.69 17.50
CA LEU A 74 31.96 21.58 17.95
C LEU A 74 32.73 20.25 18.01
N ALA A 75 33.60 19.96 17.04
CA ALA A 75 34.39 18.73 17.03
C ALA A 75 35.42 18.68 18.17
N GLU A 76 36.10 19.79 18.45
CA GLU A 76 37.06 19.92 19.56
C GLU A 76 36.38 19.77 20.92
N TYR A 77 35.25 20.46 21.15
CA TYR A 77 34.46 20.32 22.37
C TYR A 77 33.97 18.87 22.55
N LEU A 78 33.43 18.26 21.50
CA LEU A 78 32.91 16.90 21.56
C LEU A 78 34.02 15.84 21.71
N ALA A 79 35.22 16.08 21.16
CA ALA A 79 36.36 15.18 21.35
C ALA A 79 36.74 15.07 22.83
N GLY A 80 36.74 16.18 23.58
CA GLY A 80 36.95 16.16 25.03
C GLY A 80 35.81 15.49 25.81
N VAL A 81 34.54 15.72 25.40
CA VAL A 81 33.37 15.04 26.00
C VAL A 81 33.32 13.53 25.71
N LEU A 82 34.01 13.09 24.66
CA LEU A 82 34.10 11.70 24.21
C LEU A 82 35.38 10.98 24.65
N GLU A 83 36.29 11.66 25.35
CA GLU A 83 37.52 11.05 25.81
C GLU A 83 37.20 9.90 26.80
N GLY A 84 37.61 8.69 26.44
CA GLY A 84 37.31 7.48 27.20
C GLY A 84 35.93 6.86 26.97
N ASP A 85 35.03 7.46 26.17
CA ASP A 85 33.75 6.81 25.82
C ASP A 85 33.99 5.69 24.78
N PRO A 86 33.82 4.41 25.15
CA PRO A 86 34.16 3.30 24.26
C PRO A 86 33.26 3.25 23.01
N ARG A 87 32.09 3.90 23.01
CA ARG A 87 31.09 3.84 21.92
C ARG A 87 31.54 4.58 20.67
N PHE A 88 32.48 5.52 20.79
CA PHE A 88 32.96 6.37 19.71
C PHE A 88 34.44 6.10 19.39
N GLN A 89 34.87 6.52 18.20
CA GLN A 89 36.25 6.38 17.73
C GLN A 89 36.94 7.75 17.58
N ARG A 90 36.24 8.74 17.02
CA ARG A 90 36.74 10.09 16.73
C ARG A 90 35.58 11.01 16.33
N VAL A 91 35.82 12.32 16.38
CA VAL A 91 34.93 13.36 15.84
C VAL A 91 35.76 14.27 14.92
N GLU A 92 35.18 14.68 13.79
CA GLU A 92 35.87 15.49 12.78
C GLU A 92 34.97 16.57 12.18
N ALA A 93 35.58 17.71 11.84
CA ALA A 93 34.96 18.78 11.08
C ALA A 93 35.38 18.68 9.61
N VAL A 94 34.48 18.27 8.72
CA VAL A 94 34.80 18.03 7.30
C VAL A 94 33.90 18.86 6.40
N ARG A 95 34.44 19.95 5.85
CA ARG A 95 33.73 20.88 4.94
C ARG A 95 32.43 21.42 5.56
N GLY A 96 32.49 21.80 6.84
CA GLY A 96 31.33 22.29 7.61
C GLY A 96 30.29 21.22 7.97
N TYR A 97 30.57 19.93 7.78
CA TYR A 97 29.87 18.85 8.47
C TYR A 97 30.59 18.50 9.76
N LEU A 98 29.82 18.20 10.80
CA LEU A 98 30.29 17.59 12.03
C LEU A 98 30.05 16.07 11.94
N ASN A 99 31.13 15.30 11.87
CA ASN A 99 31.12 13.84 11.70
C ASN A 99 31.50 13.15 13.01
N LEU A 100 30.66 12.27 13.53
CA LEU A 100 30.95 11.41 14.70
C LEU A 100 31.08 9.96 14.23
N TYR A 101 32.25 9.37 14.45
CA TYR A 101 32.54 7.98 14.09
C TYR A 101 32.33 7.08 15.31
N PHE A 102 31.58 6.00 15.15
CA PHE A 102 31.34 5.01 16.21
C PHE A 102 32.46 3.97 16.24
N ASN A 103 32.76 3.42 17.42
CA ASN A 103 33.71 2.33 17.58
C ASN A 103 33.14 1.04 16.96
N PRO A 104 33.74 0.48 15.89
CA PRO A 104 33.14 -0.66 15.20
C PRO A 104 33.01 -1.90 16.08
N SER A 105 33.99 -2.15 16.93
CA SER A 105 33.99 -3.31 17.85
C SER A 105 32.85 -3.23 18.86
N GLN A 106 32.57 -2.05 19.42
CA GLN A 106 31.47 -1.87 20.37
C GLN A 106 30.10 -1.88 19.68
N VAL A 107 29.96 -1.28 18.50
CA VAL A 107 28.72 -1.35 17.72
C VAL A 107 28.39 -2.79 17.34
N ALA A 108 29.36 -3.53 16.80
CA ALA A 108 29.19 -4.94 16.45
C ALA A 108 28.85 -5.79 17.69
N ARG A 109 29.58 -5.62 18.80
CA ARG A 109 29.29 -6.28 20.08
C ARG A 109 27.87 -6.01 20.56
N SER A 110 27.48 -4.74 20.67
CA SER A 110 26.14 -4.36 21.13
C SER A 110 25.02 -4.92 20.25
N ILE A 111 25.24 -4.97 18.92
CA ILE A 111 24.29 -5.59 17.98
C ILE A 111 24.20 -7.09 18.24
N ILE A 112 25.33 -7.81 18.35
CA ILE A 112 25.35 -9.26 18.58
C ILE A 112 24.68 -9.61 19.92
N GLU A 113 25.03 -8.92 21.01
CA GLU A 113 24.41 -9.10 22.34
C GLU A 113 22.89 -8.82 22.30
N THR A 114 22.45 -7.82 21.52
CA THR A 114 21.03 -7.49 21.34
C THR A 114 20.30 -8.53 20.48
N VAL A 115 20.88 -9.01 19.39
CA VAL A 115 20.31 -10.07 18.54
C VAL A 115 20.18 -11.39 19.31
N LEU A 116 21.20 -11.76 20.10
CA LEU A 116 21.17 -12.98 20.90
C LEU A 116 20.17 -12.92 22.06
N ARG A 117 19.97 -11.74 22.67
CA ARG A 117 19.00 -11.51 23.74
C ARG A 117 17.56 -11.45 23.22
N ASP A 118 17.32 -10.70 22.15
CA ASP A 118 15.97 -10.44 21.63
C ASP A 118 15.48 -11.55 20.69
N GLY A 119 16.40 -12.33 20.09
CA GLY A 119 16.10 -13.52 19.31
C GLY A 119 15.11 -13.26 18.18
N PRO A 120 14.03 -14.07 18.05
CA PRO A 120 12.97 -13.84 17.05
C PRO A 120 12.20 -12.51 17.20
N ALA A 121 12.38 -11.77 18.30
CA ALA A 121 11.83 -10.43 18.48
C ALA A 121 12.83 -9.30 18.15
N TYR A 122 14.06 -9.62 17.73
CA TYR A 122 15.04 -8.61 17.34
C TYR A 122 14.50 -7.73 16.21
N GLY A 123 14.47 -6.41 16.44
CA GLY A 123 13.96 -5.43 15.50
C GLY A 123 12.43 -5.27 15.50
N ARG A 124 11.68 -5.98 16.35
CA ARG A 124 10.23 -5.77 16.51
C ARG A 124 9.97 -4.33 17.00
N GLY A 125 9.01 -3.66 16.37
CA GLY A 125 8.57 -2.32 16.73
C GLY A 125 7.74 -2.28 18.00
N THR A 126 7.71 -1.13 18.67
CA THR A 126 6.77 -0.88 19.78
C THR A 126 5.34 -0.79 19.26
N PRO A 127 4.34 -1.28 20.04
CA PRO A 127 2.92 -1.16 19.66
C PRO A 127 2.54 0.28 19.32
N LYS A 128 1.86 0.48 18.20
CA LYS A 128 1.43 1.80 17.71
C LYS A 128 0.10 2.27 18.28
N GLY A 129 -0.78 1.33 18.65
CA GLY A 129 -2.20 1.62 18.89
C GLY A 129 -2.99 1.89 17.59
N GLU A 130 -2.33 1.79 16.44
CA GLU A 130 -2.91 1.96 15.11
C GLU A 130 -3.26 0.60 14.50
N ARG A 131 -4.43 0.55 13.85
CA ARG A 131 -4.96 -0.64 13.19
C ARG A 131 -4.90 -0.47 11.67
N VAL A 132 -4.32 -1.45 10.98
CA VAL A 132 -4.12 -1.42 9.53
C VAL A 132 -4.80 -2.63 8.89
N MET A 133 -5.64 -2.39 7.89
CA MET A 133 -6.17 -3.47 7.05
C MET A 133 -5.27 -3.65 5.83
N VAL A 134 -4.80 -4.88 5.62
CA VAL A 134 -4.14 -5.30 4.38
C VAL A 134 -5.11 -6.26 3.70
N GLU A 135 -5.75 -5.81 2.62
CA GLU A 135 -6.51 -6.69 1.75
C GLU A 135 -5.63 -7.21 0.62
N PHE A 136 -5.71 -8.51 0.32
CA PHE A 136 -4.90 -9.16 -0.71
C PHE A 136 -5.55 -10.46 -1.21
N SER A 137 -4.86 -11.15 -2.12
CA SER A 137 -5.24 -12.40 -2.77
C SER A 137 -6.46 -12.35 -3.72
N GLN A 138 -7.60 -11.81 -3.28
CA GLN A 138 -8.82 -11.53 -4.08
C GLN A 138 -9.18 -12.59 -5.17
N PRO A 139 -9.37 -13.88 -4.81
CA PRO A 139 -9.62 -14.93 -5.80
C PRO A 139 -11.05 -14.91 -6.34
N ASN A 140 -11.24 -15.24 -7.62
CA ASN A 140 -12.57 -15.52 -8.18
C ASN A 140 -13.01 -16.94 -7.78
N THR A 141 -14.22 -17.08 -7.22
CA THR A 141 -14.71 -18.33 -6.60
C THR A 141 -14.85 -19.52 -7.56
N HIS A 142 -15.13 -19.22 -8.83
CA HIS A 142 -15.40 -20.15 -9.92
C HIS A 142 -14.22 -20.27 -10.90
N LYS A 143 -13.00 -19.86 -10.50
CA LYS A 143 -11.78 -20.01 -11.30
C LYS A 143 -10.66 -20.62 -10.45
N ALA A 144 -9.88 -21.52 -11.04
CA ALA A 144 -8.78 -22.16 -10.34
C ALA A 144 -7.66 -21.16 -9.96
N PHE A 145 -7.10 -21.30 -8.75
CA PHE A 145 -6.09 -20.40 -8.20
C PHE A 145 -4.74 -20.56 -8.93
N HIS A 146 -4.56 -19.85 -10.05
CA HIS A 146 -3.33 -19.88 -10.85
C HIS A 146 -2.26 -18.89 -10.35
N ILE A 147 -1.02 -19.05 -10.85
CA ILE A 147 0.18 -18.32 -10.44
C ILE A 147 0.09 -16.78 -10.48
N GLY A 148 -0.87 -16.21 -11.22
CA GLY A 148 -1.14 -14.77 -11.19
C GLY A 148 -1.58 -14.26 -9.81
N HIS A 149 -2.42 -15.04 -9.12
CA HIS A 149 -2.87 -14.74 -7.75
C HIS A 149 -1.74 -14.88 -6.73
N LEU A 150 -0.76 -15.76 -6.98
CA LEU A 150 0.36 -16.02 -6.06
C LEU A 150 1.17 -14.76 -5.74
N ARG A 151 1.35 -13.86 -6.72
CA ARG A 151 2.03 -12.57 -6.51
C ARG A 151 1.30 -11.72 -5.46
N ASN A 152 -0.03 -11.59 -5.59
CA ASN A 152 -0.86 -10.82 -4.66
C ASN A 152 -0.89 -11.51 -3.27
N ALA A 153 -1.12 -12.82 -3.25
CA ALA A 153 -1.14 -13.64 -2.03
C ALA A 153 0.16 -13.51 -1.19
N VAL A 154 1.33 -13.69 -1.82
CA VAL A 154 2.63 -13.63 -1.13
C VAL A 154 2.99 -12.21 -0.72
N LEU A 155 2.74 -11.21 -1.57
CA LEU A 155 3.04 -9.81 -1.25
C LEU A 155 2.21 -9.30 -0.07
N GLY A 156 0.91 -9.61 -0.05
CA GLY A 156 0.00 -9.19 1.01
C GLY A 156 0.30 -9.84 2.35
N ASP A 157 0.60 -11.15 2.39
CA ASP A 157 1.01 -11.81 3.64
C ASP A 157 2.39 -11.32 4.12
N ALA A 158 3.36 -11.14 3.23
CA ALA A 158 4.67 -10.57 3.57
C ALA A 158 4.54 -9.15 4.17
N LEU A 159 3.75 -8.27 3.53
CA LEU A 159 3.46 -6.94 4.05
C LEU A 159 2.75 -7.00 5.40
N SER A 160 1.76 -7.89 5.55
CA SER A 160 1.02 -8.09 6.80
C SER A 160 1.91 -8.57 7.95
N ARG A 161 2.91 -9.41 7.67
CA ARG A 161 3.93 -9.84 8.65
C ARG A 161 4.87 -8.70 9.01
N ILE A 162 5.30 -7.89 8.04
CA ILE A 162 6.18 -6.74 8.28
C ILE A 162 5.48 -5.68 9.14
N LEU A 163 4.20 -5.41 8.90
CA LEU A 163 3.41 -4.44 9.68
C LEU A 163 3.12 -4.94 11.11
N ASP A 164 2.78 -6.22 11.30
CA ASP A 164 2.68 -6.84 12.63
C ASP A 164 3.99 -6.70 13.41
N PHE A 165 5.11 -7.03 12.75
CA PHE A 165 6.45 -6.94 13.34
C PHE A 165 6.87 -5.48 13.59
N ALA A 166 6.32 -4.51 12.86
CA ALA A 166 6.52 -3.07 13.11
C ALA A 166 5.64 -2.51 14.24
N GLY A 167 4.71 -3.29 14.80
CA GLY A 167 3.88 -2.93 15.95
C GLY A 167 2.46 -2.44 15.63
N PHE A 168 1.97 -2.64 14.41
CA PHE A 168 0.59 -2.35 14.02
C PHE A 168 -0.36 -3.51 14.34
N GLU A 169 -1.63 -3.22 14.63
CA GLU A 169 -2.68 -4.24 14.67
C GLU A 169 -3.16 -4.55 13.25
N VAL A 170 -2.76 -5.69 12.68
CA VAL A 170 -2.99 -6.00 11.27
C VAL A 170 -4.20 -6.89 11.04
N ILE A 171 -5.26 -6.33 10.45
CA ILE A 171 -6.35 -7.10 9.84
C ILE A 171 -5.88 -7.59 8.47
N ARG A 172 -5.91 -8.91 8.26
CA ARG A 172 -5.73 -9.54 6.94
C ARG A 172 -7.11 -9.75 6.33
N ALA A 173 -7.37 -9.13 5.18
CA ALA A 173 -8.63 -9.22 4.46
C ALA A 173 -8.44 -9.86 3.07
N THR A 174 -9.52 -10.41 2.53
CA THR A 174 -9.62 -10.80 1.11
C THR A 174 -11.04 -10.53 0.65
N TYR A 175 -11.19 -9.84 -0.47
CA TYR A 175 -12.48 -9.63 -1.14
C TYR A 175 -12.54 -10.58 -2.35
N PRO A 176 -13.24 -11.72 -2.26
CA PRO A 176 -13.31 -12.66 -3.37
C PRO A 176 -14.14 -12.09 -4.53
N GLY A 177 -13.86 -12.54 -5.75
CA GLY A 177 -14.69 -12.26 -6.92
C GLY A 177 -15.92 -13.16 -6.95
N ASP A 178 -16.86 -12.94 -6.04
CA ASP A 178 -18.09 -13.71 -5.84
C ASP A 178 -19.39 -12.98 -6.26
N ILE A 179 -19.30 -11.69 -6.61
CA ILE A 179 -20.39 -10.89 -7.19
C ILE A 179 -20.02 -10.49 -8.63
N GLY A 180 -20.87 -10.78 -9.61
CA GLY A 180 -20.74 -10.27 -10.98
C GLY A 180 -21.32 -11.18 -12.07
N ALA A 181 -21.27 -10.71 -13.32
CA ALA A 181 -21.82 -11.44 -14.47
C ALA A 181 -21.15 -12.79 -14.71
N HIS A 182 -19.84 -12.91 -14.44
CA HIS A 182 -19.08 -14.16 -14.51
C HIS A 182 -19.61 -15.25 -13.57
N VAL A 183 -19.98 -14.86 -12.35
CA VAL A 183 -20.63 -15.74 -11.36
C VAL A 183 -22.01 -16.16 -11.84
N ILE A 184 -22.83 -15.23 -12.33
CA ILE A 184 -24.20 -15.54 -12.78
C ILE A 184 -24.22 -16.39 -14.06
N LYS A 185 -23.29 -16.20 -14.99
CA LYS A 185 -23.11 -17.08 -16.16
C LYS A 185 -22.72 -18.50 -15.74
N CYS A 186 -21.79 -18.64 -14.78
CA CYS A 186 -21.41 -19.94 -14.22
C CYS A 186 -22.61 -20.63 -13.53
N LEU A 187 -23.38 -19.88 -12.72
CA LEU A 187 -24.57 -20.40 -12.04
C LEU A 187 -25.68 -20.80 -13.02
N TRP A 188 -25.93 -20.02 -14.07
CA TRP A 188 -26.85 -20.38 -15.15
C TRP A 188 -26.39 -21.66 -15.85
N GLY A 189 -25.11 -21.76 -16.23
CA GLY A 189 -24.54 -22.96 -16.84
C GLY A 189 -24.72 -24.20 -15.97
N TYR A 190 -24.45 -24.09 -14.66
CA TYR A 190 -24.70 -25.16 -13.70
C TYR A 190 -26.19 -25.55 -13.65
N LEU A 191 -27.09 -24.59 -13.42
CA LEU A 191 -28.52 -24.85 -13.29
C LEU A 191 -29.17 -25.38 -14.59
N ARG A 192 -28.57 -25.09 -15.75
CA ARG A 192 -29.09 -25.46 -17.06
C ARG A 192 -28.57 -26.80 -17.59
N PHE A 193 -27.29 -27.12 -17.34
CA PHE A 193 -26.62 -28.28 -17.95
C PHE A 193 -26.08 -29.31 -16.95
N HIS A 194 -25.81 -28.92 -15.70
CA HIS A 194 -25.13 -29.76 -14.68
C HIS A 194 -25.93 -29.90 -13.38
N ARG A 195 -27.22 -29.58 -13.39
CA ARG A 195 -28.01 -29.44 -12.15
C ARG A 195 -28.14 -30.78 -11.40
N GLY A 196 -27.52 -30.87 -10.22
CA GLY A 196 -27.45 -32.08 -9.40
C GLY A 196 -26.17 -32.89 -9.59
N GLU A 197 -25.28 -32.49 -10.50
CA GLU A 197 -23.90 -32.96 -10.54
C GLU A 197 -23.08 -32.25 -9.45
N GLU A 198 -22.19 -32.95 -8.77
CA GLU A 198 -21.12 -32.35 -7.97
C GLU A 198 -19.94 -33.33 -7.87
N PRO A 199 -18.68 -32.91 -8.15
CA PRO A 199 -17.53 -33.78 -7.98
C PRO A 199 -17.10 -33.86 -6.51
N ALA A 200 -16.63 -35.05 -6.10
CA ALA A 200 -16.10 -35.30 -4.77
C ALA A 200 -14.90 -34.39 -4.42
N GLU A 201 -14.07 -34.06 -5.41
CA GLU A 201 -12.89 -33.21 -5.27
C GLU A 201 -12.83 -32.09 -6.31
N ARG A 202 -11.89 -31.15 -6.15
CA ARG A 202 -11.52 -30.13 -7.15
C ARG A 202 -12.66 -29.22 -7.64
N ARG A 203 -13.73 -29.05 -6.85
CA ARG A 203 -14.96 -28.28 -7.16
C ARG A 203 -14.70 -26.93 -7.86
N GLY A 204 -13.76 -26.12 -7.38
CA GLY A 204 -13.42 -24.82 -7.99
C GLY A 204 -12.81 -24.91 -9.41
N ALA A 205 -12.18 -26.03 -9.78
CA ALA A 205 -11.73 -26.27 -11.15
C ALA A 205 -12.88 -26.72 -12.06
N TRP A 206 -13.82 -27.51 -11.53
CA TRP A 206 -15.05 -27.92 -12.22
C TRP A 206 -16.02 -26.75 -12.44
N LEU A 207 -16.20 -25.85 -11.46
CA LEU A 207 -16.89 -24.58 -11.68
C LEU A 207 -16.22 -23.73 -12.77
N GLY A 208 -14.89 -23.79 -12.88
CA GLY A 208 -14.14 -23.18 -13.98
C GLY A 208 -14.40 -23.82 -15.35
N GLN A 209 -14.68 -25.12 -15.41
CA GLN A 209 -15.12 -25.80 -16.63
C GLN A 209 -16.54 -25.38 -17.01
N ILE A 210 -17.47 -25.38 -16.05
CA ILE A 210 -18.86 -24.89 -16.24
C ILE A 210 -18.87 -23.43 -16.70
N TYR A 211 -18.02 -22.57 -16.12
CA TYR A 211 -17.89 -21.18 -16.57
C TYR A 211 -17.40 -21.07 -18.02
N ALA A 212 -16.38 -21.84 -18.42
CA ALA A 212 -15.86 -21.84 -19.79
C ALA A 212 -16.89 -22.39 -20.80
N GLU A 213 -17.62 -23.45 -20.44
CA GLU A 213 -18.71 -23.99 -21.25
C GLU A 213 -19.88 -23.00 -21.38
N ALA A 214 -20.26 -22.34 -20.29
CA ALA A 214 -21.32 -21.32 -20.30
C ALA A 214 -20.96 -20.15 -21.23
N GLU A 215 -19.74 -19.63 -21.19
CA GLU A 215 -19.29 -18.57 -22.10
C GLU A 215 -19.30 -19.04 -23.56
N ALA A 216 -18.79 -20.23 -23.87
CA ALA A 216 -18.80 -20.77 -25.24
C ALA A 216 -20.24 -20.87 -25.80
N ARG A 217 -21.18 -21.41 -25.01
CA ARG A 217 -22.60 -21.49 -25.37
C ARG A 217 -23.23 -20.09 -25.56
N LEU A 218 -22.84 -19.10 -24.76
CA LEU A 218 -23.31 -17.72 -24.87
C LEU A 218 -22.71 -17.00 -26.10
N GLU A 219 -21.53 -17.38 -26.57
CA GLU A 219 -21.00 -16.93 -27.85
C GLU A 219 -21.76 -17.55 -29.04
N GLU A 220 -22.14 -18.83 -28.97
CA GLU A 220 -22.83 -19.57 -30.02
C GLU A 220 -24.28 -19.14 -30.27
N ALA A 221 -25.04 -18.81 -29.22
CA ALA A 221 -26.48 -18.56 -29.35
C ALA A 221 -27.03 -17.38 -28.52
N ASP A 222 -27.51 -16.36 -29.25
CA ASP A 222 -28.30 -15.22 -28.77
C ASP A 222 -29.46 -15.60 -27.84
N ALA A 223 -30.10 -16.76 -28.07
CA ALA A 223 -31.17 -17.27 -27.23
C ALA A 223 -30.74 -17.51 -25.77
N TYR A 224 -29.50 -17.99 -25.55
CA TYR A 224 -28.94 -18.20 -24.22
C TYR A 224 -28.56 -16.88 -23.53
N ARG A 225 -28.11 -15.86 -24.28
CA ARG A 225 -27.89 -14.51 -23.73
C ARG A 225 -29.18 -13.94 -23.15
N ARG A 226 -30.29 -14.08 -23.87
CA ARG A 226 -31.65 -13.73 -23.38
C ARG A 226 -32.11 -14.59 -22.19
N GLU A 227 -31.58 -15.80 -22.02
CA GLU A 227 -31.86 -16.65 -20.87
C GLU A 227 -31.10 -16.17 -19.63
N VAL A 228 -29.79 -15.88 -19.74
CA VAL A 228 -28.98 -15.31 -18.66
C VAL A 228 -29.49 -13.94 -18.21
N VAL A 229 -29.90 -13.07 -19.14
CA VAL A 229 -30.51 -11.76 -18.79
C VAL A 229 -31.84 -11.94 -18.03
N ARG A 230 -32.68 -12.92 -18.40
CA ARG A 230 -33.90 -13.23 -17.64
C ARG A 230 -33.60 -13.86 -16.28
N PHE A 231 -32.56 -14.68 -16.18
CA PHE A 231 -32.11 -15.28 -14.91
C PHE A 231 -31.59 -14.21 -13.93
N LEU A 232 -30.76 -13.27 -14.40
CA LEU A 232 -30.34 -12.07 -13.65
C LEU A 232 -31.55 -11.32 -13.08
N LEU A 233 -32.50 -10.94 -13.94
CA LEU A 233 -33.68 -10.16 -13.56
C LEU A 233 -34.66 -10.94 -12.67
N GLY A 234 -34.66 -12.28 -12.76
CA GLY A 234 -35.42 -13.17 -11.87
C GLY A 234 -34.90 -13.10 -10.43
N ALA A 235 -33.59 -13.32 -10.24
CA ALA A 235 -32.96 -13.28 -8.91
C ALA A 235 -33.22 -11.93 -8.19
N PHE A 236 -33.08 -10.81 -8.89
CA PHE A 236 -33.37 -9.47 -8.35
C PHE A 236 -34.84 -9.24 -7.95
N ARG A 237 -35.79 -10.00 -8.51
CA ARG A 237 -37.22 -9.95 -8.15
C ARG A 237 -37.57 -10.88 -6.99
N GLU A 238 -36.92 -12.03 -6.87
CA GLU A 238 -37.24 -13.03 -5.85
C GLU A 238 -36.60 -12.72 -4.49
N GLU A 239 -35.35 -12.25 -4.45
CA GLU A 239 -34.68 -11.88 -3.18
C GLU A 239 -34.98 -10.42 -2.75
N GLY A 240 -35.28 -9.55 -3.72
CA GLY A 240 -35.67 -8.16 -3.49
C GLY A 240 -34.49 -7.20 -3.25
N ILE A 241 -34.36 -6.19 -4.12
CA ILE A 241 -33.29 -5.18 -4.00
C ILE A 241 -33.51 -4.28 -2.77
N THR A 242 -32.52 -4.23 -1.87
CA THR A 242 -32.52 -3.33 -0.71
C THR A 242 -32.53 -1.86 -1.14
N PRO A 243 -33.10 -0.93 -0.35
CA PRO A 243 -33.24 0.48 -0.76
C PRO A 243 -31.92 1.12 -1.20
N TRP A 244 -30.82 0.85 -0.48
CA TRP A 244 -29.49 1.37 -0.81
C TRP A 244 -28.93 0.81 -2.13
N VAL A 245 -29.08 -0.49 -2.42
CA VAL A 245 -28.63 -1.06 -3.70
C VAL A 245 -29.47 -0.49 -4.85
N ARG A 246 -30.77 -0.27 -4.64
CA ARG A 246 -31.64 0.40 -5.62
C ARG A 246 -31.15 1.83 -5.90
N GLU A 247 -30.87 2.60 -4.86
CA GLU A 247 -30.37 3.98 -4.97
C GLU A 247 -29.00 4.03 -5.67
N PHE A 248 -28.07 3.13 -5.32
CA PHE A 248 -26.78 2.97 -6.00
C PHE A 248 -26.96 2.67 -7.51
N LEU A 249 -27.84 1.72 -7.87
CA LEU A 249 -28.14 1.42 -9.27
C LEU A 249 -28.76 2.62 -10.00
N LEU A 250 -29.68 3.37 -9.38
CA LEU A 250 -30.26 4.59 -9.96
C LEU A 250 -29.22 5.71 -10.16
N ASN A 251 -28.25 5.83 -9.26
CA ASN A 251 -27.15 6.78 -9.43
C ASN A 251 -26.20 6.37 -10.57
N ARG A 252 -25.80 5.09 -10.65
CA ARG A 252 -24.99 4.57 -11.78
C ARG A 252 -25.74 4.65 -13.12
N LEU A 253 -27.07 4.50 -13.12
CA LEU A 253 -27.93 4.75 -14.28
C LEU A 253 -27.87 6.23 -14.71
N SER A 254 -27.95 7.15 -13.76
CA SER A 254 -27.85 8.60 -14.04
C SER A 254 -26.48 8.99 -14.59
N GLU A 255 -25.40 8.42 -14.04
CA GLU A 255 -24.03 8.59 -14.54
C GLU A 255 -23.87 8.06 -15.98
N ALA A 256 -24.34 6.83 -16.26
CA ALA A 256 -24.28 6.24 -17.59
C ALA A 256 -25.08 7.05 -18.63
N LEU A 257 -26.30 7.49 -18.28
CA LEU A 257 -27.13 8.34 -19.15
C LEU A 257 -26.51 9.72 -19.37
N ALA A 258 -25.85 10.31 -18.36
CA ALA A 258 -25.14 11.58 -18.50
C ALA A 258 -23.91 11.47 -19.42
N ALA A 259 -23.19 10.35 -19.38
CA ALA A 259 -22.11 10.05 -20.33
C ALA A 259 -22.66 9.86 -21.76
N HIS A 260 -23.75 9.10 -21.91
CA HIS A 260 -24.37 8.85 -23.22
C HIS A 260 -24.97 10.13 -23.86
N ALA A 261 -25.50 11.04 -23.04
CA ALA A 261 -26.03 12.32 -23.54
C ALA A 261 -24.97 13.22 -24.22
N ALA A 262 -23.68 12.97 -23.97
CA ALA A 262 -22.57 13.65 -24.65
C ALA A 262 -22.22 13.02 -26.02
N SER A 263 -22.65 11.78 -26.30
CA SER A 263 -22.28 11.02 -27.51
C SER A 263 -23.43 10.82 -28.51
N GLY A 264 -24.70 10.96 -28.11
CA GLY A 264 -25.84 10.92 -29.03
C GLY A 264 -27.17 10.56 -28.39
N PRO A 265 -28.23 10.30 -29.18
CA PRO A 265 -29.46 9.73 -28.66
C PRO A 265 -29.20 8.32 -28.10
N VAL A 266 -29.71 8.04 -26.90
CA VAL A 266 -29.52 6.76 -26.20
C VAL A 266 -30.03 5.62 -27.08
N GLY A 267 -29.12 4.74 -27.50
CA GLY A 267 -29.46 3.54 -28.24
C GLY A 267 -30.20 2.54 -27.35
N GLN A 268 -31.05 1.72 -27.96
CA GLN A 268 -31.72 0.59 -27.28
C GLN A 268 -30.73 -0.45 -26.70
N LYS A 269 -29.44 -0.35 -27.08
CA LYS A 269 -28.28 -1.09 -26.60
C LYS A 269 -27.48 -0.26 -25.59
N ASP A 270 -27.92 -0.19 -24.33
CA ASP A 270 -27.15 0.48 -23.25
C ASP A 270 -27.29 -0.24 -21.89
N SER A 271 -26.20 -0.23 -21.12
CA SER A 271 -26.13 -0.54 -19.68
C SER A 271 -27.34 0.00 -18.90
N ALA A 272 -27.75 1.23 -19.20
CA ALA A 272 -28.88 1.93 -18.62
C ALA A 272 -30.19 1.11 -18.67
N VAL A 273 -30.41 0.32 -19.72
CA VAL A 273 -31.62 -0.49 -19.88
C VAL A 273 -31.67 -1.62 -18.83
N LEU A 274 -30.55 -2.31 -18.60
CA LEU A 274 -30.46 -3.34 -17.57
C LEU A 274 -30.46 -2.76 -16.16
N ILE A 275 -29.71 -1.68 -15.92
CA ILE A 275 -29.63 -1.03 -14.60
C ILE A 275 -31.00 -0.48 -14.20
N ARG A 276 -31.74 0.14 -15.13
CA ARG A 276 -33.14 0.52 -14.91
C ARG A 276 -34.01 -0.69 -14.60
N ALA A 277 -33.97 -1.74 -15.42
CA ALA A 277 -34.81 -2.92 -15.23
C ALA A 277 -34.61 -3.60 -13.86
N MET A 278 -33.37 -3.63 -13.37
CA MET A 278 -33.05 -4.07 -12.01
C MET A 278 -33.64 -3.09 -10.97
N ALA A 279 -33.35 -1.78 -11.11
CA ALA A 279 -33.74 -0.77 -10.12
C ALA A 279 -35.25 -0.45 -10.05
N THR A 280 -36.01 -0.64 -11.12
CA THR A 280 -37.48 -0.45 -11.15
C THR A 280 -38.26 -1.77 -11.06
N GLY A 281 -37.66 -2.88 -11.49
CA GLY A 281 -38.33 -4.17 -11.66
C GLY A 281 -39.06 -4.33 -12.99
N GLU A 282 -39.11 -3.29 -13.84
CA GLU A 282 -39.73 -3.35 -15.17
C GLU A 282 -38.94 -4.30 -16.11
N PRO A 283 -39.60 -5.17 -16.91
CA PRO A 283 -38.88 -6.02 -17.85
C PRO A 283 -38.33 -5.18 -19.02
N PRO A 284 -37.06 -5.36 -19.43
CA PRO A 284 -36.48 -4.67 -20.58
C PRO A 284 -36.87 -5.37 -21.89
N ASP A 285 -36.71 -4.64 -23.00
CA ASP A 285 -36.75 -5.22 -24.34
C ASP A 285 -35.52 -6.13 -24.53
N LEU A 286 -35.76 -7.43 -24.77
CA LEU A 286 -34.72 -8.44 -24.91
C LEU A 286 -34.24 -8.63 -26.35
N ASP A 287 -34.95 -8.09 -27.35
CA ASP A 287 -34.51 -8.09 -28.74
C ASP A 287 -33.47 -6.98 -28.97
N ALA A 288 -33.59 -5.88 -28.24
CA ALA A 288 -32.64 -4.77 -28.22
C ALA A 288 -31.25 -5.10 -27.63
N ILE A 289 -31.12 -6.15 -26.81
CA ILE A 289 -30.02 -6.35 -25.85
C ILE A 289 -28.91 -7.33 -26.32
N VAL A 290 -29.06 -7.99 -27.47
CA VAL A 290 -28.32 -9.26 -27.72
C VAL A 290 -26.99 -9.12 -28.47
N ASP A 291 -26.64 -7.91 -28.91
CA ASP A 291 -25.49 -7.67 -29.78
C ASP A 291 -24.16 -8.05 -29.11
N LYS A 292 -23.28 -8.74 -29.85
CA LYS A 292 -22.08 -9.35 -29.29
C LYS A 292 -21.04 -8.31 -28.87
N ASP A 293 -20.93 -7.22 -29.64
CA ASP A 293 -20.03 -6.11 -29.33
C ASP A 293 -20.53 -5.30 -28.11
N TRP A 294 -21.85 -5.22 -27.91
CA TRP A 294 -22.46 -4.47 -26.81
C TRP A 294 -22.24 -5.14 -25.44
N LEU A 295 -22.39 -6.46 -25.35
CA LEU A 295 -22.11 -7.20 -24.12
C LEU A 295 -20.64 -7.11 -23.67
N TRP A 296 -19.75 -6.71 -24.58
CA TRP A 296 -18.33 -6.49 -24.32
C TRP A 296 -18.02 -5.02 -23.98
N SER A 297 -18.66 -4.05 -24.65
CA SER A 297 -18.51 -2.62 -24.34
C SER A 297 -19.00 -2.23 -22.94
N LEU A 298 -19.79 -3.08 -22.28
CA LEU A 298 -20.16 -2.95 -20.86
C LEU A 298 -18.99 -3.08 -19.88
N TRP A 299 -17.80 -3.50 -20.32
CA TRP A 299 -16.71 -3.94 -19.42
C TRP A 299 -15.32 -3.35 -19.71
N GLU A 300 -15.16 -2.50 -20.74
CA GLU A 300 -13.91 -1.79 -21.06
C GLU A 300 -13.94 -0.29 -20.66
N ALA A 301 -14.94 0.14 -19.88
CA ALA A 301 -15.18 1.52 -19.44
C ALA A 301 -15.26 1.65 -17.91
#